data_AF-A0A3D1FDB4-F1
#
_entry.id   AF-A0A3D1FDB4-F1
#
_cell.length_a   1.000
_cell.length_b   1.000
_cell.length_c   1.000
_cell.angle_alpha   90.00
_cell.angle_beta   90.00
_cell.angle_gamma   90.00
#
_symmetry.space_group_name_H-M   'P 1'
#
loop_
_entity.id
_entity.type
_entity.pdbx_description
1 polymer ?
#
loop_
_entity_poly.entity_id
_entity_poly.type
_entity_poly.pdbx_seq_one_letter_code
_entity_poly.pdbx_strand_id
1 'polypeptide(L)'
;MLKQKDRISRMPDYKLFFRFAKYIMPYRPKQAAIFALSGISILLELINPYLGKLIVDKAIINKNFEIFIVYGLIGAAIFISNGIIKAAAALLEKSMQSRVRFDLNKKLFSHLQALPLSFFKGSAPGEHMYTLSYDIERTIDFIISAPRETVVILG
;
A
#
# COMPACT_ATOMS: atom_id res chain seq x y z
N MET A 1 -14.14 24.33 -31.78
CA MET A 1 -13.32 23.36 -31.01
C MET A 1 -13.51 23.43 -29.49
N LEU A 2 -14.26 24.39 -28.94
CA LEU A 2 -14.47 24.53 -27.47
C LEU A 2 -15.65 23.72 -26.89
N LYS A 3 -16.40 22.95 -27.69
CA LYS A 3 -17.67 22.30 -27.26
C LYS A 3 -17.55 20.81 -26.91
N GLN A 4 -16.37 20.21 -27.07
CA GLN A 4 -16.14 18.77 -26.83
C GLN A 4 -15.43 18.48 -25.50
N LYS A 5 -14.79 19.49 -24.88
CA LYS A 5 -14.09 19.35 -23.60
C LYS A 5 -15.03 19.25 -22.39
N ASP A 6 -16.29 19.67 -22.53
CA ASP A 6 -17.28 19.72 -21.43
C ASP A 6 -18.16 18.46 -21.28
N ARG A 7 -18.04 17.45 -22.16
CA ARG A 7 -18.83 16.21 -22.05
C ARG A 7 -18.15 15.08 -21.26
N ILE A 8 -16.85 15.18 -20.98
CA ILE A 8 -16.12 14.16 -20.22
C ILE A 8 -16.27 14.38 -18.70
N SER A 9 -16.61 15.59 -18.26
CA SER A 9 -16.68 15.98 -16.84
C SER A 9 -18.03 15.72 -16.14
N ARG A 10 -18.71 14.59 -16.41
CA ARG A 10 -20.00 14.24 -15.74
C ARG A 10 -20.04 12.86 -15.08
N MET A 11 -18.91 12.19 -14.91
CA MET A 11 -18.84 11.02 -14.03
C MET A 11 -18.22 11.43 -12.70
N PRO A 12 -18.92 11.23 -11.56
CA PRO A 12 -18.31 11.43 -10.25
C PRO A 12 -17.07 10.54 -10.12
N ASP A 13 -15.91 11.13 -9.82
CA ASP A 13 -14.60 10.45 -9.75
C ASP A 13 -14.61 9.16 -8.91
N TYR A 14 -15.44 9.11 -7.87
CA TYR A 14 -15.59 7.92 -7.01
C TYR A 14 -16.13 6.69 -7.76
N LYS A 15 -16.97 6.85 -8.80
CA LYS A 15 -17.52 5.70 -9.56
C LYS A 15 -16.47 5.03 -10.45
N LEU A 16 -15.54 5.81 -11.02
CA LEU A 16 -14.38 5.24 -11.73
C LEU A 16 -13.50 4.48 -10.74
N PHE A 17 -13.24 5.08 -9.59
CA PHE A 17 -12.44 4.49 -8.53
C PHE A 17 -12.97 3.12 -8.07
N PHE A 18 -14.28 3.01 -7.80
CA PHE A 18 -14.92 1.74 -7.45
C PHE A 18 -14.88 0.70 -8.57
N ARG A 19 -14.94 1.12 -9.83
CA ARG A 19 -14.86 0.23 -10.98
C ARG A 19 -13.44 -0.33 -11.16
N PHE A 20 -12.41 0.48 -10.93
CA PHE A 20 -11.01 0.05 -10.87
C PHE A 20 -10.72 -0.82 -9.64
N ALA A 21 -11.30 -0.51 -8.47
CA ALA A 21 -11.19 -1.35 -7.27
C ALA A 21 -11.72 -2.78 -7.50
N LYS A 22 -12.75 -2.95 -8.35
CA LYS A 22 -13.26 -4.26 -8.74
C LYS A 22 -12.27 -5.07 -9.61
N TYR A 23 -11.37 -4.41 -10.35
CA TYR A 23 -10.28 -5.09 -11.08
C TYR A 23 -9.16 -5.59 -10.17
N ILE A 24 -9.03 -5.03 -8.96
CA ILE A 24 -8.06 -5.45 -7.94
C ILE A 24 -8.63 -6.55 -7.04
N MET A 25 -9.95 -6.78 -7.10
CA MET A 25 -10.68 -7.83 -6.38
C MET A 25 -10.07 -9.26 -6.46
N PRO A 26 -9.50 -9.77 -7.56
CA PRO A 26 -8.83 -11.08 -7.54
C PRO A 26 -7.60 -11.17 -6.62
N TYR A 27 -7.08 -10.04 -6.12
CA TYR A 27 -5.93 -9.98 -5.21
C TYR A 27 -6.31 -9.86 -3.71
N ARG A 28 -7.61 -9.99 -3.36
CA ARG A 28 -8.13 -9.96 -1.96
C ARG A 28 -7.38 -10.83 -0.94
N PRO A 29 -7.00 -12.10 -1.21
CA PRO A 29 -6.34 -12.92 -0.19
C PRO A 29 -4.95 -12.39 0.18
N LYS A 30 -4.23 -11.78 -0.77
CA LYS A 30 -2.95 -11.12 -0.48
C LYS A 30 -3.14 -9.84 0.32
N GLN A 31 -4.17 -9.04 -0.01
CA GLN A 31 -4.53 -7.89 0.81
C GLN A 31 -4.88 -8.29 2.25
N ALA A 32 -5.67 -9.34 2.44
CA ALA A 32 -6.03 -9.82 3.78
C ALA A 32 -4.78 -10.21 4.60
N ALA A 33 -3.79 -10.86 3.97
CA ALA A 33 -2.53 -11.18 4.64
C ALA A 33 -1.73 -9.92 5.03
N ILE A 34 -1.68 -8.90 4.16
CA ILE A 34 -1.01 -7.62 4.46
C ILE A 34 -1.69 -6.91 5.64
N PHE A 35 -3.03 -6.87 5.66
CA PHE A 35 -3.79 -6.31 6.77
C PHE A 35 -3.57 -7.08 8.07
N ALA A 36 -3.57 -8.42 8.03
CA ALA A 36 -3.33 -9.25 9.21
C ALA A 36 -1.92 -8.98 9.79
N LEU A 37 -0.88 -8.95 8.95
CA LEU A 37 0.48 -8.63 9.37
C LEU A 37 0.57 -7.21 9.96
N SER A 38 -0.10 -6.24 9.34
CA SER A 38 -0.12 -4.86 9.83
C SER A 38 -0.84 -4.74 11.17
N GLY A 39 -1.95 -5.47 11.37
CA GLY A 39 -2.66 -5.54 12.65
C GLY A 39 -1.79 -6.12 13.76
N ILE A 40 -1.04 -7.18 13.49
CA ILE A 40 -0.09 -7.76 14.47
C ILE A 40 1.00 -6.75 14.83
N SER A 41 1.52 -6.01 13.84
CA SER A 41 2.53 -4.97 14.06
C SER A 41 2.05 -3.88 15.03
N ILE A 42 0.79 -3.44 14.90
CA ILE A 42 0.18 -2.44 15.80
C ILE A 42 0.05 -2.98 17.23
N LEU A 43 -0.39 -4.22 17.39
CA LEU A 43 -0.49 -4.85 18.71
C LEU A 43 0.87 -4.93 19.42
N LEU A 44 1.95 -5.19 18.66
CA LEU A 44 3.32 -5.18 19.18
C LEU A 44 3.78 -3.77 19.56
N GLU A 45 3.34 -2.74 18.84
CA GLU A 45 3.65 -1.34 19.17
C GLU A 45 2.95 -0.87 20.43
N LEU A 46 1.72 -1.30 20.67
CA LEU A 46 1.00 -1.05 21.93
C LEU A 46 1.66 -1.71 23.15
N ILE A 47 2.40 -2.80 22.95
CA ILE A 47 3.16 -3.47 24.02
C ILE A 47 4.40 -2.64 24.42
N ASN A 48 4.96 -1.85 23.52
CA ASN A 48 6.17 -1.07 23.76
C ASN A 48 6.05 -0.05 24.93
N PRO A 49 5.01 0.80 25.03
CA PRO A 49 4.85 1.72 26.18
C PRO A 49 4.66 0.98 27.50
N TYR A 50 4.02 -0.19 27.49
CA TYR A 50 3.86 -1.03 28.69
C TYR A 50 5.20 -1.62 29.15
N LEU A 51 6.01 -2.12 28.21
CA LEU A 51 7.39 -2.56 28.49
C LEU A 51 8.25 -1.42 29.03
N GLY A 52 8.17 -0.24 28.43
CA GLY A 52 8.86 0.96 28.90
C GLY A 52 8.51 1.28 30.36
N LYS A 53 7.22 1.24 30.71
CA LYS A 53 6.77 1.41 32.10
C LYS A 53 7.37 0.36 33.04
N LEU A 54 7.37 -0.92 32.65
CA LEU A 54 7.95 -1.99 33.48
C LEU A 54 9.46 -1.83 33.70
N ILE A 55 10.19 -1.40 32.67
CA ILE A 55 11.63 -1.13 32.77
C ILE A 55 11.88 0.00 33.77
N VAL A 56 11.14 1.10 33.67
CA VAL A 56 11.27 2.23 34.60
C VAL A 56 10.89 1.82 36.02
N ASP A 57 9.69 1.27 36.21
CA ASP A 57 9.11 1.00 37.53
C ASP A 57 9.85 -0.13 38.27
N LYS A 58 10.26 -1.19 37.56
CA LYS A 58 10.84 -2.38 38.21
C LYS A 58 12.36 -2.41 38.15
N ALA A 59 12.98 -1.93 37.09
CA ALA A 59 14.42 -2.06 36.90
C ALA A 59 15.17 -0.81 37.38
N ILE A 60 14.73 0.38 36.99
CA ILE A 60 15.41 1.64 37.33
C ILE A 60 15.18 2.00 38.80
N ILE A 61 13.93 1.98 39.28
CA ILE A 61 13.62 2.36 40.67
C ILE A 61 14.27 1.39 41.67
N ASN A 62 14.23 0.09 41.42
CA ASN A 62 14.82 -0.92 42.32
C ASN A 62 16.32 -1.16 42.06
N LYS A 63 16.94 -0.44 41.12
CA LYS A 63 18.35 -0.62 40.68
C LYS A 63 18.71 -2.08 40.37
N ASN A 64 17.75 -2.87 39.88
CA ASN A 64 17.96 -4.27 39.58
C ASN A 64 18.38 -4.44 38.12
N PHE A 65 19.69 -4.61 37.91
CA PHE A 65 20.29 -4.79 36.59
C PHE A 65 19.87 -6.08 35.89
N GLU A 66 19.55 -7.14 36.63
CA GLU A 66 19.11 -8.40 36.04
C GLU A 66 17.72 -8.24 35.39
N ILE A 67 16.80 -7.60 36.10
CA ILE A 67 15.45 -7.27 35.60
C ILE A 67 15.54 -6.31 34.40
N PHE A 68 16.49 -5.37 34.43
CA PHE A 68 16.74 -4.46 33.30
C PHE A 68 17.14 -5.22 32.03
N ILE A 69 18.11 -6.14 32.15
CA ILE A 69 18.61 -6.94 31.01
C ILE A 69 17.50 -7.83 30.45
N VAL A 70 16.72 -8.50 31.31
CA VAL A 70 15.64 -9.39 30.87
C VAL A 70 14.57 -8.60 30.07
N TYR A 71 14.06 -7.49 30.61
CA TYR A 71 13.08 -6.69 29.89
C TYR A 71 13.66 -5.98 28.67
N GLY A 72 14.94 -5.59 28.71
CA GLY A 72 15.66 -5.04 27.57
C GLY A 72 15.77 -6.06 26.42
N LEU A 73 16.11 -7.31 26.71
CA LEU A 73 16.15 -8.40 25.72
C LEU A 73 14.77 -8.70 25.14
N ILE A 74 13.72 -8.72 25.97
CA ILE A 74 12.33 -8.87 25.51
C ILE A 74 11.96 -7.73 24.56
N GLY A 75 12.25 -6.49 24.93
CA GLY A 75 12.01 -5.32 24.09
C GLY A 75 12.75 -5.39 22.76
N ALA A 76 14.03 -5.79 22.78
CA ALA A 76 14.83 -5.98 21.57
C ALA A 76 14.24 -7.08 20.67
N ALA A 77 13.82 -8.21 21.24
CA ALA A 77 13.19 -9.29 20.48
C ALA A 77 11.87 -8.86 19.83
N ILE A 78 11.05 -8.08 20.54
CA ILE A 78 9.81 -7.51 19.99
C ILE A 78 10.10 -6.52 18.87
N PHE A 79 11.09 -5.64 19.05
CA PHE A 79 11.49 -4.66 18.04
C PHE A 79 11.95 -5.35 16.74
N ILE A 80 12.82 -6.35 16.85
CA ILE A 80 13.30 -7.12 15.68
C ILE A 80 12.13 -7.85 15.01
N SER A 81 11.27 -8.50 15.80
CA SER A 81 10.11 -9.24 15.29
C SER A 81 9.13 -8.31 14.56
N ASN A 82 8.86 -7.14 15.12
CA ASN A 82 8.01 -6.13 14.49
C ASN A 82 8.62 -5.64 13.16
N GLY A 83 9.94 -5.40 13.13
CA GLY A 83 10.67 -5.06 11.90
C GLY A 83 10.51 -6.12 10.80
N ILE A 84 10.62 -7.40 11.15
CA ILE A 84 10.43 -8.53 10.22
C ILE A 84 8.99 -8.56 9.68
N ILE A 85 7.99 -8.39 10.55
CA ILE A 85 6.57 -8.37 10.17
C ILE A 85 6.29 -7.21 9.19
N LYS A 86 6.79 -6.01 9.49
CA LYS A 86 6.64 -4.84 8.62
C LYS A 86 7.32 -5.05 7.27
N ALA A 87 8.53 -5.64 7.27
CA ALA A 87 9.25 -5.96 6.04
C ALA A 87 8.49 -6.99 5.20
N ALA A 88 7.97 -8.06 5.81
CA ALA A 88 7.16 -9.07 5.14
C ALA A 88 5.90 -8.47 4.51
N ALA A 89 5.16 -7.63 5.26
CA ALA A 89 3.99 -6.93 4.74
C ALA A 89 4.35 -6.04 3.54
N ALA A 90 5.44 -5.28 3.62
CA ALA A 90 5.89 -4.40 2.54
C ALA A 90 6.32 -5.17 1.28
N LEU A 91 6.98 -6.33 1.44
CA LEU A 91 7.38 -7.18 0.31
C LEU A 91 6.17 -7.80 -0.39
N LEU A 92 5.17 -8.24 0.37
CA LEU A 92 3.90 -8.74 -0.18
C LEU A 92 3.15 -7.65 -0.95
N GLU A 93 3.13 -6.44 -0.39
CA GLU A 93 2.49 -5.28 -1.00
C GLU A 93 3.13 -4.89 -2.33
N LYS A 94 4.47 -4.73 -2.35
CA LYS A 94 5.23 -4.46 -3.59
C LYS A 94 5.03 -5.55 -4.64
N SER A 95 5.04 -6.81 -4.21
CA SER A 95 4.80 -7.94 -5.11
C SER A 95 3.39 -7.92 -5.70
N MET A 96 2.40 -7.46 -4.95
CA MET A 96 1.03 -7.30 -5.42
C MET A 96 0.90 -6.11 -6.38
N GLN A 97 1.44 -4.94 -6.02
CA GLN A 97 1.50 -3.75 -6.88
C GLN A 97 2.12 -4.08 -8.23
N SER A 98 3.29 -4.72 -8.24
CA SER A 98 4.00 -5.09 -9.46
C SER A 98 3.16 -5.98 -10.39
N ARG A 99 2.50 -7.01 -9.85
CA ARG A 99 1.66 -7.91 -10.65
C ARG A 99 0.44 -7.18 -11.24
N VAL A 100 -0.25 -6.37 -10.43
CA VAL A 100 -1.42 -5.61 -10.89
C VAL A 100 -1.01 -4.60 -11.97
N ARG A 101 0.10 -3.88 -11.77
CA ARG A 101 0.65 -2.95 -12.78
C ARG A 101 1.01 -3.65 -14.08
N PHE A 102 1.63 -4.83 -14.00
CA PHE A 102 2.00 -5.61 -15.18
C PHE A 102 0.74 -6.01 -15.98
N ASP A 103 -0.29 -6.52 -15.30
CA ASP A 103 -1.54 -6.92 -15.94
C ASP A 103 -2.26 -5.74 -16.63
N LEU A 104 -2.27 -4.57 -15.98
CA LEU A 104 -2.91 -3.37 -16.55
C LEU A 104 -2.12 -2.82 -17.74
N ASN A 105 -0.80 -2.70 -17.62
CA ASN A 105 0.03 -2.26 -18.74
C ASN A 105 -0.10 -3.23 -19.93
N LYS A 106 -0.12 -4.54 -19.69
CA LYS A 106 -0.33 -5.54 -20.75
C LYS A 106 -1.64 -5.33 -21.49
N LYS A 107 -2.75 -5.09 -20.77
CA LYS A 107 -4.06 -4.78 -21.37
C LYS A 107 -4.05 -3.47 -22.14
N LEU A 108 -3.44 -2.43 -21.58
CA LEU A 108 -3.32 -1.13 -22.23
C LEU A 108 -2.57 -1.23 -23.56
N PHE A 109 -1.40 -1.87 -23.56
CA PHE A 109 -0.61 -2.09 -24.77
C PHE A 109 -1.37 -2.91 -25.80
N SER A 110 -2.04 -3.99 -25.39
CA SER A 110 -2.84 -4.82 -26.31
C SER A 110 -3.99 -4.03 -26.96
N HIS A 111 -4.62 -3.13 -26.21
CA HIS A 111 -5.70 -2.31 -26.73
C HIS A 111 -5.17 -1.28 -27.74
N LEU A 112 -4.07 -0.63 -27.41
CA LEU A 112 -3.42 0.37 -28.28
C LEU A 112 -2.92 -0.23 -29.60
N GLN A 113 -2.40 -1.46 -29.58
CA GLN A 113 -2.00 -2.16 -30.81
C GLN A 113 -3.17 -2.51 -31.72
N ALA A 114 -4.40 -2.60 -31.19
CA ALA A 114 -5.61 -2.90 -31.96
C ALA A 114 -6.29 -1.66 -32.57
N LEU A 115 -5.81 -0.44 -32.28
CA LEU A 115 -6.42 0.78 -32.79
C LEU A 115 -5.98 1.10 -34.23
N PRO A 116 -6.89 1.60 -35.09
CA PRO A 116 -6.58 1.95 -36.46
C PRO A 116 -5.63 3.16 -36.54
N LEU A 117 -4.78 3.18 -37.57
CA LEU A 117 -3.81 4.25 -37.85
C LEU A 117 -4.41 5.67 -37.91
N SER A 118 -5.70 5.79 -38.17
CA SER A 118 -6.43 7.08 -38.15
C SER A 118 -6.48 7.72 -36.76
N PHE A 119 -6.40 6.94 -35.69
CA PHE A 119 -6.35 7.44 -34.31
C PHE A 119 -5.01 8.15 -34.00
N PHE A 120 -3.95 7.84 -34.75
CA PHE A 120 -2.60 8.37 -34.54
C PHE A 120 -2.33 9.66 -35.34
N LYS A 121 -3.29 10.18 -36.11
CA LYS A 121 -3.09 11.30 -37.05
C LYS A 121 -3.21 12.72 -36.45
N GLY A 122 -3.20 12.91 -35.13
CA GLY A 122 -3.35 14.27 -34.56
C GLY A 122 -2.94 14.49 -33.11
N SER A 123 -2.26 13.54 -32.48
CA SER A 123 -1.82 13.66 -31.08
C SER A 123 -0.57 12.81 -30.89
N ALA A 124 0.43 13.33 -30.15
CA ALA A 124 1.65 12.58 -29.84
C ALA A 124 1.27 11.30 -29.05
N PRO A 125 1.28 10.11 -29.67
CA PRO A 125 0.66 8.92 -29.08
C PRO A 125 1.37 8.47 -27.80
N GLY A 126 2.67 8.78 -27.69
CA GLY A 126 3.51 8.46 -26.54
C GLY A 126 3.19 9.28 -25.30
N GLU A 127 2.74 10.52 -25.44
CA GLU A 127 2.46 11.39 -24.29
C GLU A 127 1.19 10.94 -23.57
N HIS A 128 0.11 10.68 -24.31
CA HIS A 128 -1.12 10.14 -23.73
C HIS A 128 -0.93 8.75 -23.12
N MET A 129 -0.10 7.90 -23.73
CA MET A 129 0.21 6.59 -23.16
C MET A 129 1.01 6.71 -21.86
N TYR A 130 2.02 7.58 -21.82
CA TYR A 130 2.80 7.83 -20.61
C TYR A 130 1.91 8.37 -19.47
N THR A 131 1.06 9.36 -19.76
CA THR A 131 0.12 9.91 -18.77
C THR A 131 -0.84 8.84 -18.27
N LEU A 132 -1.41 8.01 -19.14
CA LEU A 132 -2.39 7.00 -18.73
C LEU A 132 -1.76 5.88 -17.91
N SER A 133 -0.58 5.39 -18.29
CA SER A 133 0.19 4.42 -17.49
C SER A 133 0.55 5.00 -16.13
N TYR A 134 0.92 6.27 -16.08
CA TYR A 134 1.27 6.97 -14.84
C TYR A 134 0.05 7.16 -13.91
N ASP A 135 -1.11 7.52 -14.46
CA ASP A 135 -2.36 7.65 -13.71
C ASP A 135 -2.84 6.29 -13.16
N ILE A 136 -2.68 5.22 -13.95
CA ILE A 136 -2.94 3.84 -13.52
C ILE A 136 -2.02 3.46 -12.36
N GLU A 137 -0.73 3.79 -12.46
CA GLU A 137 0.27 3.50 -11.44
C GLU A 137 -0.10 4.18 -10.11
N ARG A 138 -0.37 5.49 -10.15
CA ARG A 138 -0.82 6.25 -8.97
C ARG A 138 -2.10 5.69 -8.36
N THR A 139 -3.05 5.29 -9.19
CA THR A 139 -4.33 4.74 -8.72
C THR A 139 -4.13 3.38 -8.03
N ILE A 140 -3.28 2.51 -8.57
CA ILE A 140 -2.94 1.24 -7.94
C ILE A 140 -2.28 1.47 -6.59
N ASP A 141 -1.30 2.37 -6.55
CA ASP A 141 -0.56 2.65 -5.33
C ASP A 141 -1.48 3.15 -4.24
N PHE A 142 -2.34 4.12 -4.56
CA PHE A 142 -3.30 4.64 -3.61
C PHE A 142 -4.27 3.55 -3.12
N ILE A 143 -4.82 2.70 -4.00
CA ILE A 143 -5.78 1.65 -3.57
C ILE A 143 -5.12 0.59 -2.69
N ILE A 144 -3.85 0.28 -2.95
CA ILE A 144 -3.14 -0.78 -2.24
C ILE A 144 -2.54 -0.27 -0.92
N SER A 145 -1.93 0.91 -0.92
CA SER A 145 -1.17 1.42 0.23
C SER A 145 -2.03 2.21 1.21
N ALA A 146 -2.99 3.02 0.74
CA ALA A 146 -3.77 3.91 1.62
C ALA A 146 -4.47 3.17 2.76
N PRO A 147 -5.08 1.98 2.57
CA PRO A 147 -5.69 1.25 3.67
C PRO A 147 -4.68 0.75 4.71
N ARG A 148 -3.49 0.32 4.26
CA ARG A 148 -2.42 -0.13 5.16
C ARG A 148 -1.85 1.05 5.95
N GLU A 149 -1.55 2.15 5.27
CA GLU A 149 -1.04 3.37 5.90
C GLU A 149 -2.01 3.91 6.94
N THR A 150 -3.31 3.91 6.63
CA THR A 150 -4.35 4.32 7.60
C THR A 150 -4.32 3.46 8.85
N VAL A 151 -4.19 2.14 8.68
CA VAL A 151 -4.10 1.18 9.80
C VAL A 151 -2.85 1.47 10.65
N VAL A 152 -1.70 1.75 10.01
CA VAL A 152 -0.45 2.07 10.71
C VAL A 152 -0.47 3.46 11.38
N ILE A 153 -1.16 4.46 10.81
CA ILE A 153 -1.25 5.81 11.38
C ILE A 153 -2.21 5.85 12.58
N LEU A 154 -3.26 5.03 12.57
CA LEU A 154 -4.25 4.95 13.64
C LEU A 154 -3.79 4.13 14.85
N GLY A 155 -2.79 3.25 14.67
CA GLY A 155 -2.17 2.48 15.74
C GLY A 155 -1.08 3.27 16.45
#